data_AF-A0A6B3I3J3-F1
#
_entry.id   AF-A0A6B3I3J3-F1
#
_cell.length_a   1.000
_cell.length_b   1.000
_cell.length_c   1.000
_cell.angle_alpha   90.00
_cell.angle_beta   90.00
_cell.angle_gamma   90.00
#
_symmetry.space_group_name_H-M   'P 1'
#
loop_
_entity.id
_entity.type
_entity.pdbx_description
1 polymer ?
#
loop_
_entity_poly.entity_id
_entity_poly.type
_entity_poly.pdbx_seq_one_letter_code
_entity_poly.pdbx_strand_id
1 'polypeptide(L)'
;LVAPQKKAGAIAMMFTGLTVANVVGVPLGTYIGQSAGWRTTFVIVALLGVIGLLGVAKLIPEQPKPEGVRVRHELAAFRNVQVLLAMAMTVLGFGGVFAAITY
;
A
#
# COMPACT_ATOMS: atom_id res chain seq x y z
N LEU A 1 16.24 4.97 11.49
CA LEU A 1 15.54 6.28 11.49
C LEU A 1 16.38 7.27 10.70
N VAL A 2 15.88 7.80 9.60
CA VAL A 2 16.66 8.69 8.71
C VAL A 2 16.65 10.12 9.29
N ALA A 3 17.78 10.82 9.18
CA ALA A 3 17.88 12.23 9.59
C ALA A 3 16.73 13.07 8.98
N PRO A 4 16.17 14.08 9.68
CA PRO A 4 15.04 14.88 9.21
C PRO A 4 15.20 15.41 7.77
N GLN A 5 16.43 15.78 7.41
CA GLN A 5 16.82 16.30 6.10
C GLN A 5 16.78 15.24 4.98
N LYS A 6 16.78 13.95 5.33
CA LYS A 6 16.71 12.82 4.39
C LYS A 6 15.33 12.14 4.38
N LYS A 7 14.37 12.61 5.19
CA LYS A 7 12.99 12.07 5.18
C LYS A 7 12.32 12.24 3.83
N ALA A 8 12.48 13.42 3.19
CA ALA A 8 11.97 13.66 1.85
C ALA A 8 12.56 12.68 0.82
N GLY A 9 13.87 12.41 0.89
CA GLY A 9 14.54 11.43 0.01
C GLY A 9 14.10 9.99 0.27
N ALA A 10 13.87 9.62 1.52
CA ALA A 10 13.34 8.30 1.87
C ALA A 10 11.91 8.10 1.34
N ILE A 11 11.05 9.12 1.48
CA ILE A 11 9.70 9.11 0.93
C ILE A 11 9.73 9.03 -0.60
N ALA A 12 10.58 9.81 -1.26
CA ALA A 12 10.76 9.76 -2.71
C ALA A 12 11.17 8.35 -3.17
N MET A 13 12.12 7.71 -2.48
CA MET A 13 12.54 6.34 -2.77
C MET A 13 11.40 5.33 -2.60
N MET A 14 10.53 5.48 -1.60
CA MET A 14 9.33 4.64 -1.43
C MET A 14 8.36 4.79 -2.62
N PHE A 15 8.11 6.03 -3.05
CA PHE A 15 7.24 6.29 -4.21
C PHE A 15 7.85 5.75 -5.50
N THR A 16 9.15 5.96 -5.73
CA THR A 16 9.85 5.39 -6.88
C THR A 16 9.77 3.85 -6.87
N GLY A 17 9.98 3.23 -5.70
CA GLY A 17 9.82 1.79 -5.53
C GLY A 17 8.41 1.31 -5.90
N LEU A 18 7.37 2.02 -5.45
CA LEU A 18 5.98 1.73 -5.79
C LEU A 18 5.72 1.85 -7.30
N THR A 19 6.23 2.90 -7.95
CA THR A 19 6.07 3.09 -9.40
C THR A 19 6.75 1.97 -10.18
N VAL A 20 8.01 1.67 -9.86
CA VAL A 20 8.78 0.60 -10.52
C VAL A 20 8.09 -0.75 -10.30
N ALA A 21 7.61 -1.02 -9.09
CA ALA A 21 6.89 -2.25 -8.79
C ALA A 21 5.60 -2.40 -9.61
N ASN A 22 4.85 -1.32 -9.86
CA ASN A 22 3.66 -1.39 -10.71
C ASN A 22 4.03 -1.60 -12.19
N VAL A 23 4.98 -0.82 -12.71
CA VAL A 23 5.39 -0.86 -14.13
C VAL A 23 5.99 -2.20 -14.49
N VAL A 24 6.81 -2.78 -13.62
CA VAL A 24 7.54 -4.03 -13.89
C VAL A 24 6.81 -5.25 -13.34
N GLY A 25 6.19 -5.13 -12.16
CA GLY A 25 5.55 -6.23 -11.46
C GLY A 25 4.28 -6.73 -12.15
N VAL A 26 3.47 -5.86 -12.75
CA VAL A 26 2.23 -6.30 -13.43
C VAL A 26 2.54 -7.10 -14.71
N PRO A 27 3.42 -6.65 -15.64
CA PRO A 27 3.80 -7.47 -16.79
C PRO A 27 4.48 -8.78 -16.41
N LEU A 28 5.40 -8.76 -15.45
CA LEU A 28 6.05 -9.99 -14.96
C LEU A 28 5.06 -10.95 -14.32
N GLY A 29 4.17 -10.44 -13.46
CA GLY A 29 3.14 -11.24 -12.80
C GLY A 29 2.19 -11.89 -13.81
N THR A 30 1.83 -11.15 -14.86
CA THR A 30 1.02 -11.66 -15.97
C THR A 30 1.78 -12.71 -16.78
N TYR A 31 3.04 -12.46 -17.13
CA TYR A 31 3.88 -13.40 -17.88
C TYR A 31 4.08 -14.71 -17.12
N ILE A 32 4.36 -14.64 -15.82
CA ILE A 32 4.48 -15.82 -14.94
C ILE A 32 3.12 -16.52 -14.82
N GLY A 33 2.04 -15.76 -14.69
CA GLY A 33 0.68 -16.30 -14.59
C GLY A 33 0.27 -17.08 -15.84
N GLN A 34 0.65 -16.60 -17.02
CA GLN A 34 0.38 -17.25 -18.32
C GLN A 34 1.28 -18.47 -18.55
N SER A 35 2.55 -18.43 -18.14
CA SER A 35 3.53 -19.50 -18.39
C SER A 35 3.52 -20.63 -17.36
N ALA A 36 3.47 -20.28 -16.07
CA ALA A 36 3.59 -21.22 -14.94
C ALA A 36 2.31 -21.30 -14.09
N GLY A 37 1.23 -20.64 -14.52
CA GLY A 37 -0.06 -20.61 -13.84
C GLY A 37 -0.13 -19.58 -12.71
N TRP A 38 -1.34 -19.13 -12.42
CA TRP A 38 -1.63 -18.10 -11.42
C TRP A 38 -1.11 -18.44 -10.01
N ARG A 39 -1.11 -19.73 -9.62
CA ARG A 39 -0.63 -20.19 -8.30
C ARG A 39 0.83 -19.80 -8.08
N THR A 40 1.68 -19.96 -9.09
CA THR A 40 3.11 -19.65 -9.02
C THR A 40 3.32 -18.15 -8.79
N THR A 41 2.54 -17.30 -9.46
CA THR A 41 2.56 -15.85 -9.23
C THR A 41 2.21 -15.51 -7.78
N PHE A 42 1.18 -16.12 -7.19
CA PHE A 42 0.83 -15.88 -5.78
C PHE A 42 1.91 -16.36 -4.81
N VAL A 43 2.54 -17.51 -5.06
CA VAL A 43 3.64 -18.00 -4.21
C VAL A 43 4.82 -17.03 -4.24
N ILE A 44 5.18 -16.52 -5.41
CA ILE A 44 6.26 -15.52 -5.54
C ILE A 44 5.91 -14.24 -4.76
N VAL A 45 4.69 -13.72 -4.93
CA VAL A 45 4.23 -12.52 -4.21
C VAL A 45 4.23 -12.76 -2.70
N ALA A 46 3.76 -13.92 -2.24
CA ALA A 46 3.77 -14.29 -0.83
C ALA A 46 5.20 -14.34 -0.26
N LEU A 47 6.15 -14.94 -0.99
CA LEU A 47 7.56 -14.98 -0.59
C LEU A 47 8.18 -13.58 -0.48
N LEU A 48 7.92 -12.70 -1.46
CA LEU A 48 8.37 -11.30 -1.40
C LEU A 48 7.78 -10.57 -0.17
N GLY A 49 6.51 -10.82 0.15
CA GLY A 49 5.86 -10.30 1.35
C GLY A 49 6.53 -10.78 2.64
N VAL A 50 6.85 -12.08 2.74
CA VAL A 50 7.56 -12.66 3.89
C VAL A 50 8.96 -12.06 4.04
N ILE A 51 9.69 -11.89 2.94
CA ILE A 51 11.01 -11.24 2.96
C ILE A 51 10.90 -9.80 3.47
N GLY A 52 9.90 -9.05 2.99
CA GLY A 52 9.62 -7.69 3.47
C GLY A 52 9.28 -7.65 4.95
N LEU A 53 8.44 -8.58 5.42
CA LEU A 53 8.07 -8.71 6.83
C LEU A 53 9.30 -8.98 7.71
N LEU A 54 10.14 -9.93 7.33
CA LEU A 54 11.37 -10.27 8.05
C LEU A 54 12.36 -9.10 8.05
N GLY A 55 12.47 -8.38 6.92
CA GLY A 55 13.26 -7.16 6.82
C GLY A 55 12.78 -6.08 7.79
N VAL A 56 11.47 -5.83 7.83
CA VAL A 56 10.87 -4.89 8.78
C VAL A 56 11.11 -5.32 10.22
N ALA A 57 10.80 -6.58 10.55
CA ALA A 57 10.93 -7.10 11.91
C ALA A 57 12.37 -7.05 12.44
N LYS A 58 13.37 -7.24 11.57
CA LYS A 58 14.79 -7.24 11.96
C LYS A 58 15.44 -5.85 11.93
N LEU A 59 15.04 -4.98 10.99
CA LEU A 59 15.69 -3.67 10.78
C LEU A 59 14.98 -2.51 11.46
N ILE A 60 13.68 -2.62 11.78
CA ILE A 60 12.93 -1.53 12.42
C ILE A 60 12.93 -1.74 13.94
N PRO A 61 13.65 -0.88 14.72
CA PRO A 61 13.60 -0.95 16.17
C PRO A 61 12.22 -0.54 16.68
N GLU A 62 11.73 -1.22 17.73
CA GLU A 62 10.47 -0.92 18.39
C GLU A 62 10.40 0.58 18.74
N GLN A 63 9.46 1.29 18.11
CA GLN A 63 9.18 2.67 18.43
C GLN A 63 8.13 2.71 19.55
N PRO A 64 8.26 3.60 20.54
CA PRO A 64 7.23 3.77 21.55
C PRO A 64 5.90 4.10 20.86
N LYS A 65 4.83 3.38 21.24
CA LYS A 65 3.48 3.62 20.74
C LYS A 65 3.14 5.10 21.00
N PRO A 66 2.63 5.85 20.01
CA PRO A 66 2.20 7.22 20.24
C PRO A 66 1.16 7.25 21.36
N GLU A 67 1.52 7.79 22.52
CA GLU A 67 0.59 7.93 23.63
C GLU A 67 -0.53 8.90 23.21
N GLY A 68 -1.79 8.45 23.27
CA GLY A 68 -2.96 9.30 23.02
C GLY A 68 -3.76 8.99 21.75
N VAL A 69 -3.31 8.10 20.86
CA VAL A 69 -4.14 7.63 19.73
C VAL A 69 -5.21 6.68 20.28
N ARG A 70 -6.33 7.25 20.70
CA ARG A 70 -7.53 6.49 21.08
C ARG A 70 -8.32 6.23 19.80
N VAL A 71 -8.64 4.97 19.53
CA VAL A 71 -9.53 4.55 18.42
C VAL A 71 -10.84 5.36 18.38
N ARG A 72 -11.31 5.85 19.53
CA ARG A 72 -12.47 6.76 19.65
C ARG A 72 -12.30 8.11 18.94
N HIS A 73 -11.08 8.67 18.86
CA HIS A 73 -10.79 9.88 18.10
C HIS A 73 -10.79 9.61 16.59
N GLU A 74 -10.36 8.43 16.15
CA GLU A 74 -10.48 8.04 14.74
C GLU A 74 -11.94 7.79 14.34
N LEU A 75 -12.75 7.18 15.21
CA LEU A 75 -14.20 7.07 14.98
C LEU A 75 -14.89 8.43 14.92
N ALA A 76 -14.34 9.47 15.56
CA ALA A 76 -14.87 10.82 15.44
C ALA A 76 -14.67 11.40 14.04
N ALA A 77 -13.69 10.93 13.26
CA ALA A 77 -13.51 11.33 11.86
C ALA A 77 -14.73 10.94 11.00
N PHE A 78 -15.38 9.80 11.29
CA PHE A 78 -16.61 9.38 10.63
C PHE A 78 -17.83 10.25 10.97
N ARG A 79 -17.78 11.06 12.03
CA ARG A 79 -18.83 12.06 12.30
C ARG A 79 -18.70 13.31 11.44
N ASN A 80 -17.57 13.50 10.75
CA ASN A 80 -17.35 14.65 9.89
C ASN A 80 -17.90 14.38 8.48
N VAL A 81 -18.95 15.11 8.11
CA VAL A 81 -19.60 14.99 6.78
C VAL A 81 -18.61 15.24 5.64
N GLN A 82 -17.62 16.11 5.83
CA GLN A 82 -16.62 16.41 4.80
C GLN A 82 -15.66 15.24 4.59
N VAL A 83 -15.34 14.49 5.65
CA VAL A 83 -14.55 13.24 5.54
C VAL A 83 -15.37 12.18 4.80
N LEU A 84 -16.65 12.03 5.12
CA LEU A 84 -17.54 11.10 4.42
C LEU A 84 -17.69 11.46 2.94
N LEU A 85 -17.86 12.74 2.60
CA LEU A 85 -17.94 13.20 1.21
C LEU A 85 -16.63 12.98 0.46
N ALA A 86 -15.47 13.20 1.10
CA ALA A 86 -14.17 12.91 0.50
C ALA A 86 -14.01 11.41 0.19
N MET A 87 -14.38 10.54 1.14
CA MET A 87 -14.40 9.09 0.95
C MET A 87 -15.37 8.67 -0.16
N ALA A 88 -16.58 9.25 -0.18
CA ALA A 88 -17.57 8.98 -1.22
C ALA A 88 -17.06 9.39 -2.61
N MET A 89 -16.40 10.56 -2.74
CA MET A 89 -15.76 10.97 -3.99
C MET A 89 -14.68 9.98 -4.44
N THR A 90 -13.89 9.43 -3.51
CA THR A 90 -12.87 8.42 -3.85
C THR A 90 -13.52 7.12 -4.30
N VAL A 91 -14.54 6.64 -3.59
CA VAL A 91 -15.27 5.42 -3.93
C VAL A 91 -16.01 5.55 -5.25
N LEU A 92 -16.70 6.67 -5.50
CA LEU A 92 -17.39 6.93 -6.76
C LEU A 92 -16.41 7.14 -7.91
N GLY A 93 -15.28 7.80 -7.67
CA GLY A 93 -14.23 7.98 -8.67
C GLY A 93 -13.63 6.65 -9.11
N PHE A 94 -13.08 5.86 -8.19
CA PHE A 94 -12.49 4.55 -8.53
C PHE A 94 -13.54 3.52 -8.92
N GLY A 95 -14.67 3.46 -8.20
CA GLY A 95 -15.76 2.53 -8.48
C GLY A 95 -16.43 2.79 -9.83
N GLY A 96 -16.60 4.06 -10.22
CA GLY A 96 -17.10 4.43 -11.53
C GLY A 96 -16.18 3.98 -12.67
N VAL A 97 -14.85 4.12 -12.50
CA VAL A 97 -13.87 3.63 -13.48
C VAL A 97 -13.94 2.10 -13.61
N PHE A 98 -14.03 1.37 -12.50
CA PHE A 98 -14.19 -0.09 -12.54
C PHE A 98 -15.50 -0.52 -13.21
N ALA A 99 -16.61 0.15 -12.89
CA ALA A 99 -17.90 -0.14 -13.51
C ALA A 99 -17.86 0.08 -15.03
N ALA A 100 -17.25 1.17 -15.49
CA ALA A 100 -17.10 1.50 -16.92
C ALA A 100 -16.15 0.57 -17.70
N ILE A 101 -15.19 -0.08 -17.03
CA ILE A 101 -14.31 -1.07 -17.67
C ILE A 101 -14.96 -2.47 -17.70
N THR A 102 -15.86 -2.76 -16.74
CA THR A 102 -16.45 -4.09 -16.56
C THR A 102 -17.70 -4.32 -17.41
N TYR A 103 -18.47 -3.27 -17.71
CA TYR A 103 -19.71 -3.32 -18.49
C TYR A 103 -19.62 -2.41 -19.72
#